data_AF-A0A6M3L429-F1
#
_entry.id   AF-A0A6M3L429-F1
#
_cell.length_a   1.000
_cell.length_b   1.000
_cell.length_c   1.000
_cell.angle_alpha   90.00
_cell.angle_beta   90.00
_cell.angle_gamma   90.00
#
_symmetry.space_group_name_H-M   'P 1'
#
loop_
_entity.id
_entity.type
_entity.pdbx_description
1 polymer ?
#
loop_
_entity_poly.entity_id
_entity_poly.type
_entity_poly.pdbx_seq_one_letter_code
_entity_poly.pdbx_strand_id
1 'polypeptide(L)'
;MDAMVEKLRRRTKFEMEQEKRGVGLPTARKTVCGPPKKEDRISEKKLAQAIMESYGIYSEIARRLKCSMSNITYRIKSNPEMKALCDFAREHHLDKVEANFFKDVLESSERGIDKDDWPRIKFYLKTQGKKRGYVEETPLIPSRPIQINVVPAGVNPISVGEIEDAVFTEEKEELNILKKFDKVVEALPPGGD
;
A
#
# COMPACT_ATOMS: atom_id res chain seq x y z
N MET A 1 -21.26 -52.62 -27.50
CA MET A 1 -20.35 -52.20 -28.59
C MET A 1 -20.93 -50.99 -29.35
N ASP A 2 -22.22 -50.99 -29.72
CA ASP A 2 -22.82 -49.94 -30.56
C ASP A 2 -22.84 -48.51 -29.97
N ALA A 3 -23.14 -48.36 -28.67
CA ALA A 3 -23.19 -47.03 -28.05
C ALA A 3 -21.81 -46.32 -28.03
N MET A 4 -20.71 -47.07 -28.02
CA MET A 4 -19.35 -46.52 -28.02
C MET A 4 -18.95 -46.07 -29.42
N VAL A 5 -19.29 -46.86 -30.44
CA VAL A 5 -19.08 -46.51 -31.87
C VAL A 5 -19.87 -45.27 -32.25
N GLU A 6 -21.09 -45.13 -31.74
CA GLU A 6 -21.92 -43.94 -32.00
C GLU A 6 -21.40 -42.69 -31.29
N LYS A 7 -20.85 -42.83 -30.06
CA LYS A 7 -20.16 -41.74 -29.35
C LYS A 7 -18.91 -41.25 -30.11
N LEU A 8 -18.14 -42.18 -30.68
CA LEU A 8 -16.98 -41.88 -31.52
C LEU A 8 -17.37 -41.16 -32.81
N ARG A 9 -18.47 -41.56 -33.47
CA ARG A 9 -19.00 -40.90 -34.67
C ARG A 9 -19.55 -39.49 -34.40
N ARG A 10 -20.13 -39.24 -33.22
CA ARG A 10 -20.60 -37.90 -32.83
C ARG A 10 -19.43 -36.97 -32.50
N ARG A 11 -18.34 -37.51 -31.94
CA ARG A 11 -17.12 -36.75 -31.63
C ARG A 11 -16.39 -36.30 -32.90
N THR A 12 -16.25 -37.17 -33.90
CA THR A 12 -15.64 -36.81 -35.18
C THR A 12 -16.48 -35.81 -36.00
N LYS A 13 -17.81 -35.87 -35.93
CA LYS A 13 -18.68 -34.85 -36.54
C LYS A 13 -18.50 -33.47 -35.90
N PHE A 14 -18.39 -33.39 -34.58
CA PHE A 14 -18.21 -32.14 -33.86
C PHE A 14 -16.82 -31.52 -34.13
N GLU A 15 -15.78 -32.35 -34.15
CA GLU A 15 -14.41 -31.92 -34.47
C GLU A 15 -14.28 -31.40 -35.92
N MET A 16 -14.88 -32.10 -36.89
CA MET A 16 -14.94 -31.62 -38.28
C MET A 16 -15.80 -30.35 -38.44
N GLU A 17 -16.76 -30.09 -37.55
CA GLU A 17 -17.57 -28.88 -37.57
C GLU A 17 -16.82 -27.67 -36.96
N GLN A 18 -15.99 -27.88 -35.93
CA GLN A 18 -15.11 -26.85 -35.38
C GLN A 18 -14.01 -26.43 -36.36
N GLU A 19 -13.51 -27.39 -37.16
CA GLU A 19 -12.52 -27.12 -38.21
C GLU A 19 -13.12 -26.32 -39.38
N LYS A 20 -14.37 -26.63 -39.78
CA LYS A 20 -15.13 -25.83 -40.78
C LYS A 20 -15.51 -24.44 -40.30
N ARG A 21 -15.65 -24.22 -38.99
CA ARG A 21 -15.95 -22.91 -38.39
C ARG A 21 -14.76 -21.94 -38.42
N GLY A 22 -13.61 -22.35 -38.95
CA GLY A 22 -12.51 -21.42 -39.22
C GLY A 22 -12.00 -20.69 -37.98
N VAL A 23 -12.10 -21.31 -36.81
CA VAL A 23 -11.52 -20.78 -35.57
C VAL A 23 -10.03 -21.12 -35.57
N GLY A 24 -9.30 -20.56 -36.55
CA GLY A 24 -7.86 -20.47 -36.44
C GLY A 24 -7.54 -19.71 -35.15
N LEU A 25 -6.51 -20.15 -34.41
CA LEU A 25 -5.94 -19.31 -33.35
C LEU A 25 -5.68 -17.93 -33.95
N PRO A 26 -5.99 -16.83 -33.24
CA PRO A 26 -5.71 -15.50 -33.74
C PRO A 26 -4.20 -15.42 -34.00
N THR A 27 -3.83 -15.49 -35.27
CA THR A 27 -2.48 -15.21 -35.74
C THR A 27 -2.14 -13.80 -35.26
N ALA A 28 -0.93 -13.65 -34.73
CA ALA A 28 -0.44 -12.43 -34.11
C ALA A 28 -1.00 -11.21 -34.84
N ARG A 29 -1.89 -10.45 -34.18
CA ARG A 29 -2.44 -9.21 -34.73
C ARG A 29 -1.25 -8.39 -35.17
N LYS A 30 -1.10 -8.17 -36.49
CA LYS A 30 -0.17 -7.17 -37.01
C LYS A 30 -0.45 -5.90 -36.21
N THR A 31 0.53 -5.42 -35.46
CA THR A 31 0.41 -4.15 -34.76
C THR A 31 0.16 -3.10 -35.83
N VAL A 32 -1.08 -2.66 -35.96
CA VAL A 32 -1.51 -1.66 -36.96
C VAL A 32 -0.89 -0.30 -36.67
N CYS A 33 -0.23 -0.15 -35.53
CA CYS A 33 0.46 1.05 -35.13
C CYS A 33 1.90 1.07 -35.69
N GLY A 34 2.10 1.88 -36.73
CA GLY A 34 3.42 2.43 -37.03
C GLY A 34 3.95 3.27 -35.85
N PRO A 35 5.24 3.67 -35.88
CA PRO A 35 5.81 4.51 -34.83
C PRO A 35 5.00 5.82 -34.71
N PRO A 36 4.78 6.33 -33.47
CA PRO A 36 3.99 7.53 -33.27
C PRO A 36 4.62 8.73 -33.99
N LYS A 37 3.79 9.56 -34.63
CA LYS A 37 4.27 10.76 -35.34
C LYS A 37 4.83 11.75 -34.31
N LYS A 38 5.77 12.61 -34.73
CA LYS A 38 6.42 13.59 -33.84
C LYS A 38 5.40 14.58 -33.23
N GLU A 39 4.33 14.86 -33.95
CA GLU A 39 3.21 15.74 -33.56
C GLU A 39 2.39 15.18 -32.40
N ASP A 40 2.37 13.84 -32.22
CA ASP A 40 1.62 13.17 -31.16
C ASP A 40 2.37 13.21 -29.81
N ARG A 41 3.61 13.70 -29.79
CA ARG A 41 4.42 13.80 -28.57
C ARG A 41 3.97 14.99 -27.73
N ILE A 42 3.49 14.68 -26.52
CA ILE A 42 3.11 15.69 -25.53
C ILE A 42 4.35 16.52 -25.14
N SER A 43 4.33 17.82 -25.44
CA SER A 43 5.38 18.74 -25.03
C SER A 43 5.47 18.88 -23.51
N GLU A 44 6.66 19.19 -23.00
CA GLU A 44 6.89 19.37 -21.56
C GLU A 44 6.10 20.53 -20.98
N LYS A 45 5.96 21.63 -21.73
CA LYS A 45 5.13 22.78 -21.34
C LYS A 45 3.66 22.39 -21.15
N LYS A 46 3.12 21.59 -22.06
CA LYS A 46 1.72 21.10 -21.98
C LYS A 46 1.54 20.16 -20.78
N LEU A 47 2.55 19.35 -20.47
CA LEU A 47 2.55 18.51 -19.28
C LEU A 47 2.59 19.33 -17.99
N ALA A 48 3.48 20.34 -17.91
CA ALA A 48 3.60 21.22 -16.75
C ALA A 48 2.30 21.97 -16.46
N GLN A 49 1.65 22.52 -17.50
CA GLN A 49 0.35 23.17 -17.35
C GLN A 49 -0.73 22.19 -16.84
N ALA A 50 -0.80 20.98 -17.43
CA ALA A 50 -1.76 19.97 -17.00
C ALA A 50 -1.55 19.53 -15.54
N ILE A 51 -0.30 19.46 -15.07
CA ILE A 51 0.03 19.15 -13.67
C ILE A 51 -0.56 20.20 -12.73
N MET A 52 -0.36 21.48 -13.04
CA MET A 52 -0.83 22.59 -12.21
C MET A 52 -2.36 22.64 -12.13
N GLU A 53 -3.04 22.46 -13.26
CA GLU A 53 -4.50 22.51 -13.30
C GLU A 53 -5.16 21.27 -12.67
N SER A 54 -4.44 20.15 -12.59
CA SER A 54 -4.92 18.88 -12.05
C SER A 54 -4.39 18.57 -10.66
N TYR A 55 -3.73 19.53 -10.01
CA TYR A 55 -3.21 19.39 -8.65
C TYR A 55 -2.28 18.19 -8.43
N GLY A 56 -1.55 17.78 -9.48
CA GLY A 56 -0.66 16.60 -9.43
C GLY A 56 -1.36 15.24 -9.36
N ILE A 57 -2.65 15.16 -9.70
CA ILE A 57 -3.41 13.90 -9.80
C ILE A 57 -3.17 13.24 -11.17
N TYR A 58 -2.49 12.10 -11.18
CA TYR A 58 -2.02 11.46 -12.43
C TYR A 58 -3.16 10.99 -13.34
N SER A 59 -4.25 10.48 -12.78
CA SER A 59 -5.43 10.06 -13.56
C SER A 59 -6.07 11.23 -14.29
N GLU A 60 -6.17 12.38 -13.62
CA GLU A 60 -6.75 13.59 -14.18
C GLU A 60 -5.85 14.18 -15.27
N ILE A 61 -4.53 14.23 -15.03
CA ILE A 61 -3.55 14.66 -16.03
C ILE A 61 -3.65 13.77 -17.28
N ALA A 62 -3.72 12.45 -17.08
CA ALA A 62 -3.82 11.48 -18.17
C ALA A 62 -5.11 11.66 -18.98
N ARG A 63 -6.24 11.90 -18.30
CA ARG A 63 -7.55 12.20 -18.91
C ARG A 63 -7.49 13.47 -19.76
N ARG A 64 -6.92 14.55 -19.24
CA ARG A 64 -6.79 15.83 -19.96
C ARG A 64 -5.88 15.74 -21.18
N LEU A 65 -4.77 15.02 -21.05
CA LEU A 65 -3.79 14.83 -22.12
C LEU A 65 -4.15 13.69 -23.08
N LYS A 66 -5.27 12.98 -22.83
CA LYS A 66 -5.74 11.82 -23.61
C LYS A 66 -4.64 10.77 -23.81
N CYS A 67 -3.92 10.47 -22.73
CA CYS A 67 -2.80 9.51 -22.75
C CYS A 67 -2.94 8.49 -21.63
N SER A 68 -2.15 7.42 -21.69
CA SER A 68 -2.13 6.43 -20.62
C SER A 68 -1.47 6.98 -19.36
N MET A 69 -2.07 6.71 -18.20
CA MET A 69 -1.53 7.07 -16.89
C MET A 69 -0.11 6.54 -16.67
N SER A 70 0.19 5.34 -17.20
CA SER A 70 1.53 4.75 -17.11
C SER A 70 2.59 5.59 -17.80
N ASN A 71 2.26 6.20 -18.95
CA ASN A 71 3.17 7.09 -19.68
C ASN A 71 3.45 8.36 -18.88
N ILE A 72 2.41 8.98 -18.31
CA ILE A 72 2.57 10.15 -17.43
C ILE A 72 3.44 9.81 -16.21
N THR A 73 3.19 8.67 -15.58
CA THR A 73 3.95 8.22 -14.42
C THR A 73 5.42 8.02 -14.76
N TYR A 74 5.71 7.38 -15.89
CA TYR A 74 7.07 7.22 -16.39
C TYR A 74 7.74 8.57 -16.62
N ARG A 75 7.09 9.49 -17.34
CA ARG A 75 7.65 10.81 -17.64
C ARG A 75 7.94 11.65 -16.39
N ILE A 76 7.05 11.65 -15.41
CA ILE A 76 7.24 12.37 -14.15
C ILE A 76 8.37 11.73 -13.33
N LYS A 77 8.50 10.40 -13.35
CA LYS A 77 9.62 9.71 -12.66
C LYS A 77 10.96 9.99 -13.32
N SER A 78 11.00 10.07 -14.65
CA SER A 78 12.23 10.31 -15.41
C SER A 78 12.69 11.77 -15.38
N ASN A 79 11.78 12.73 -15.16
CA ASN A 79 12.13 14.15 -15.07
C ASN A 79 11.92 14.69 -13.63
N PRO A 80 13.01 15.00 -12.89
CA PRO A 80 12.91 15.46 -11.51
C PRO A 80 12.21 16.81 -11.36
N GLU A 81 12.28 17.71 -12.34
CA GLU A 81 11.61 19.01 -12.30
C GLU A 81 10.08 18.85 -12.34
N MET A 82 9.60 17.93 -13.18
CA MET A 82 8.16 17.62 -13.27
C MET A 82 7.65 16.98 -11.99
N LYS A 83 8.48 16.17 -11.33
CA LYS A 83 8.16 15.62 -10.00
C LYS A 83 8.04 16.73 -8.96
N ALA A 84 9.01 17.65 -8.90
CA ALA A 84 8.95 18.80 -8.00
C ALA A 84 7.70 19.66 -8.25
N LEU A 85 7.33 19.87 -9.52
CA LEU A 85 6.11 20.58 -9.89
C LEU A 85 4.83 19.85 -9.43
N CYS A 86 4.79 18.51 -9.51
CA CYS A 86 3.67 17.73 -8.96
C CYS A 86 3.55 17.89 -7.45
N ASP A 87 4.68 17.86 -6.73
CA ASP A 87 4.68 18.01 -5.28
C ASP A 87 4.25 19.43 -4.88
N PHE A 88 4.73 20.46 -5.58
CA PHE A 88 4.26 21.84 -5.43
C PHE A 88 2.75 21.97 -5.70
N ALA A 89 2.25 21.38 -6.79
CA ALA A 89 0.83 21.43 -7.14
C ALA A 89 -0.05 20.75 -6.08
N ARG A 90 0.43 19.70 -5.41
CA ARG A 90 -0.27 19.03 -4.31
C ARG A 90 -0.29 19.89 -3.05
N GLU A 91 0.83 20.49 -2.66
CA GLU A 91 0.89 21.40 -1.52
C GLU A 91 -0.03 22.61 -1.72
N HIS A 92 0.01 23.22 -2.92
CA HIS A 92 -0.89 24.31 -3.26
C HIS A 92 -2.38 23.90 -3.27
N HIS A 93 -2.69 22.66 -3.64
CA HIS A 93 -4.05 22.15 -3.53
C HIS A 93 -4.48 22.00 -2.07
N LEU A 94 -3.56 21.55 -1.22
CA LEU A 94 -3.78 21.41 0.21
C LEU A 94 -4.06 22.78 0.84
N ASP A 95 -3.28 23.82 0.51
CA ASP A 95 -3.53 25.20 0.94
C ASP A 95 -4.94 25.69 0.56
N LYS A 96 -5.39 25.36 -0.66
CA LYS A 96 -6.74 25.70 -1.11
C LYS A 96 -7.82 24.98 -0.32
N VAL A 97 -7.62 23.70 -0.02
CA VAL A 97 -8.57 22.92 0.79
C VAL A 97 -8.62 23.46 2.22
N GLU A 98 -7.50 23.82 2.82
CA GLU A 98 -7.44 24.49 4.12
C GLU A 98 -8.17 25.84 4.09
N ALA A 99 -7.93 26.67 3.07
CA ALA A 99 -8.61 27.96 2.93
C ALA A 99 -10.13 27.80 2.81
N ASN A 100 -10.60 26.80 2.06
CA ASN A 100 -12.03 26.50 1.96
C ASN A 100 -12.58 25.99 3.30
N PHE A 101 -11.86 25.11 3.99
CA PHE A 101 -12.24 24.66 5.33
C PHE A 101 -12.43 25.82 6.31
N PHE A 102 -11.52 26.79 6.33
CA PHE A 102 -11.64 27.96 7.20
C PHE A 102 -12.85 28.83 6.85
N LYS A 103 -13.14 29.02 5.56
CA LYS A 103 -14.34 29.74 5.11
C LYS A 103 -15.60 29.02 5.57
N ASP A 104 -15.65 27.71 5.36
CA ASP A 104 -16.79 26.89 5.75
C ASP A 104 -17.01 26.99 7.25
N VAL A 105 -15.97 26.93 8.09
CA VAL A 105 -16.07 27.09 9.55
C VAL A 105 -16.60 28.47 9.95
N LEU A 106 -16.09 29.54 9.34
CA LEU A 106 -16.49 30.91 9.65
C LEU A 106 -17.95 31.19 9.22
N GLU A 107 -18.35 30.73 8.03
CA GLU A 107 -19.72 30.90 7.54
C GLU A 107 -20.71 29.99 8.27
N SER A 108 -20.26 28.79 8.63
CA SER A 108 -20.99 27.81 9.45
C SER A 108 -21.41 28.35 10.82
N SER A 109 -20.58 29.18 11.45
CA SER A 109 -20.93 29.83 12.71
C SER A 109 -22.10 30.81 12.57
N GLU A 110 -22.39 31.30 11.37
CA GLU A 110 -23.43 32.31 11.13
C GLU A 110 -24.70 31.73 10.49
N ARG A 111 -24.60 30.69 9.64
CA ARG A 111 -25.75 30.14 8.89
C ARG A 111 -26.08 28.67 9.13
N GLY A 112 -25.29 27.94 9.92
CA GLY A 112 -25.43 26.50 10.10
C GLY A 112 -24.74 25.73 8.96
N ILE A 113 -24.01 24.68 9.33
CA ILE A 113 -23.14 23.91 8.42
C ILE A 113 -24.00 23.01 7.53
N ASP A 114 -23.81 23.08 6.22
CA ASP A 114 -24.20 21.98 5.33
C ASP A 114 -23.37 20.74 5.72
N LYS A 115 -23.98 19.80 6.44
CA LYS A 115 -23.33 18.66 7.09
C LYS A 115 -22.55 17.73 6.14
N ASP A 116 -22.74 17.88 4.83
CA ASP A 116 -22.28 16.93 3.83
C ASP A 116 -20.84 17.18 3.34
N ASP A 117 -20.35 18.43 3.41
CA ASP A 117 -19.01 18.79 2.91
C ASP A 117 -17.93 18.68 4.00
N TRP A 118 -18.28 18.97 5.25
CA TRP A 118 -17.37 18.89 6.39
C TRP A 118 -16.62 17.54 6.53
N PRO A 119 -17.30 16.37 6.47
CA PRO A 119 -16.62 15.08 6.62
C PRO A 119 -15.59 14.82 5.50
N ARG A 120 -15.87 15.30 4.29
CA ARG A 120 -15.00 15.11 3.11
C ARG A 120 -13.70 15.88 3.28
N ILE A 121 -13.80 17.15 3.71
CA ILE A 121 -12.65 18.01 3.93
C ILE A 121 -11.81 17.49 5.11
N LYS A 122 -12.46 17.13 6.22
CA LYS A 122 -11.78 16.53 7.39
C LYS A 122 -11.01 15.25 7.00
N PHE A 123 -11.64 14.36 6.22
CA PHE A 123 -10.99 13.13 5.76
C PHE A 123 -9.80 13.42 4.83
N TYR A 124 -9.94 14.38 3.92
CA TYR A 124 -8.86 14.79 3.03
C TYR A 124 -7.66 15.32 3.80
N LEU A 125 -7.87 16.28 4.73
CA LEU A 125 -6.79 16.87 5.52
C LEU A 125 -6.08 15.82 6.39
N LYS A 126 -6.80 14.87 6.99
CA LYS A 126 -6.18 13.77 7.74
C LYS A 126 -5.30 12.85 6.91
N THR A 127 -5.59 12.70 5.61
CA THR A 127 -4.85 11.78 4.75
C THR A 127 -3.66 12.47 4.10
N GLN A 128 -3.86 13.67 3.55
CA GLN A 128 -2.83 14.42 2.82
C GLN A 128 -2.06 15.41 3.70
N GLY A 129 -2.72 16.01 4.70
CA GLY A 129 -2.17 17.04 5.60
C GLY A 129 -1.46 16.53 6.84
N LYS A 130 -1.14 15.23 6.92
CA LYS A 130 -0.44 14.65 8.09
C LYS A 130 0.84 15.40 8.45
N LYS A 131 1.60 15.84 7.44
CA LYS A 131 2.85 16.60 7.63
C LYS A 131 2.63 17.96 8.30
N ARG A 132 1.41 18.51 8.23
CA ARG A 132 1.02 19.80 8.82
C ARG A 132 0.34 19.64 10.19
N GLY A 133 0.26 18.42 10.72
CA GLY A 133 -0.32 18.15 12.04
C GLY A 133 -1.78 17.74 12.05
N TYR A 134 -2.40 17.45 10.90
CA TYR A 134 -3.76 16.88 10.83
C TYR A 134 -3.75 15.38 11.18
N VAL A 135 -3.29 15.04 12.38
CA VAL A 135 -3.28 13.68 12.91
C VAL A 135 -4.27 13.61 14.06
N GLU A 136 -5.06 12.54 14.11
CA GLU A 136 -5.86 12.25 15.30
C GLU A 136 -5.00 11.51 16.31
N GLU A 137 -4.73 12.18 17.43
CA GLU A 137 -4.13 11.53 18.59
C GLU A 137 -5.18 10.61 19.21
N THR A 138 -4.89 9.31 19.19
CA THR A 138 -5.65 8.36 20.00
C THR A 138 -4.97 8.28 21.35
N PRO A 139 -5.64 8.61 22.47
CA PRO A 139 -5.04 8.47 23.78
C PRO A 139 -4.65 7.00 23.99
N LEU A 140 -3.43 6.76 24.48
CA LEU A 140 -2.98 5.43 24.82
C LEU A 140 -3.78 4.96 26.04
N ILE A 141 -4.81 4.17 25.80
CA ILE A 141 -5.52 3.46 26.86
C ILE A 141 -4.72 2.18 27.10
N PRO A 142 -3.95 2.04 28.20
CA PRO A 142 -3.22 0.82 28.44
C PRO A 142 -4.23 -0.32 28.58
N SER A 143 -4.09 -1.36 27.75
CA SER A 143 -4.93 -2.56 27.82
C SER A 143 -4.72 -3.34 29.12
N ARG A 144 -3.61 -3.08 29.82
CA ARG A 144 -3.27 -3.69 31.10
C ARG A 144 -3.54 -2.68 32.21
N PRO A 145 -3.99 -3.13 33.40
CA PRO A 145 -4.08 -2.27 34.56
C PRO A 145 -2.71 -1.65 34.83
N ILE A 146 -2.68 -0.34 35.11
CA ILE A 146 -1.46 0.37 35.46
C ILE A 146 -0.97 -0.21 36.80
N GLN A 147 0.16 -0.89 36.77
CA GLN A 147 0.82 -1.37 37.99
C GLN A 147 1.67 -0.24 38.56
N ILE A 148 1.22 0.34 39.66
CA ILE A 148 1.98 1.36 40.41
C ILE A 148 2.77 0.62 41.48
N ASN A 149 4.08 0.52 41.31
CA ASN A 149 4.95 0.00 42.35
C ASN A 149 5.28 1.13 43.33
N VAL A 150 4.78 1.06 44.55
CA VAL A 150 5.02 2.06 45.58
C VAL A 150 6.31 1.70 46.31
N VAL A 151 7.37 2.47 46.08
CA VAL A 151 8.66 2.30 46.75
C VAL A 151 8.69 3.20 47.99
N PRO A 152 8.99 2.66 49.19
CA PRO A 152 9.12 3.48 50.40
C PRO A 152 10.32 4.43 50.31
N ALA A 153 10.20 5.61 50.91
CA ALA A 153 11.24 6.63 50.91
C ALA A 153 12.54 6.09 51.54
N GLY A 154 13.65 6.20 50.80
CA GLY A 154 14.97 5.74 51.23
C GLY A 154 15.52 4.51 50.49
N VAL A 155 14.73 3.90 49.60
CA VAL A 155 15.18 2.82 48.71
C VAL A 155 15.28 3.35 47.28
N ASN A 156 16.39 3.10 46.61
CA ASN A 156 16.55 3.48 45.20
C ASN A 156 15.59 2.62 44.35
N PRO A 157 14.79 3.23 43.46
CA PRO A 157 13.90 2.46 42.59
C PRO A 157 14.74 1.55 41.69
N ILE A 158 14.45 0.25 41.73
CA ILE A 158 15.03 -0.75 40.83
C ILE A 158 14.53 -0.46 39.42
N SER A 159 15.43 -0.39 38.45
CA SER A 159 15.05 -0.12 37.06
C SER A 159 14.41 -1.37 36.46
N VAL A 160 13.36 -1.20 35.64
CA VAL A 160 12.56 -2.31 35.08
C VAL A 160 13.42 -3.34 34.33
N GLY A 161 14.60 -2.93 33.80
CA GLY A 161 15.54 -3.82 33.13
C GLY A 161 16.24 -4.85 34.04
N GLU A 162 16.40 -4.57 35.33
CA GLU A 162 17.12 -5.47 36.26
C GLU A 162 16.26 -6.66 36.72
N ILE A 163 14.93 -6.55 36.54
CA ILE A 163 13.99 -7.61 36.92
C ILE A 163 13.96 -8.73 35.85
N GLU A 164 14.16 -8.38 34.57
CA GLU A 164 14.16 -9.36 33.47
C GLU A 164 15.41 -10.27 33.52
N ASP A 165 16.56 -9.74 33.94
CA ASP A 165 17.81 -10.51 34.01
C ASP A 165 17.81 -11.57 35.12
N ALA A 166 17.07 -11.36 36.22
CA ALA A 166 17.00 -12.30 37.33
C ALA A 166 16.03 -13.49 37.06
N VAL A 167 15.00 -13.29 36.22
CA VAL A 167 14.07 -14.37 35.85
C VAL A 167 14.66 -15.25 34.74
N PHE A 168 15.52 -14.70 33.88
CA PHE A 168 16.14 -15.41 32.77
C PHE A 168 17.34 -16.32 33.17
N THR A 169 17.86 -16.18 34.39
CA THR A 169 19.00 -16.99 34.87
C THR A 169 18.59 -18.42 35.22
N GLU A 170 17.39 -18.64 35.74
CA GLU A 170 16.92 -19.99 36.11
C GLU A 170 16.68 -20.88 34.87
N GLU A 171 16.03 -20.34 33.82
CA GLU A 171 15.79 -21.09 32.56
C GLU A 171 17.09 -21.41 31.80
N LYS A 172 18.10 -20.53 31.88
CA LYS A 172 19.41 -20.76 31.23
C LYS A 172 20.23 -21.85 31.93
N GLU A 173 20.12 -21.99 33.25
CA GLU A 173 20.77 -23.09 33.98
C GLU A 173 20.14 -24.44 33.63
N GLU A 174 18.81 -24.53 33.53
CA GLU A 174 18.12 -25.76 33.14
C GLU A 174 18.51 -26.23 31.73
N LEU A 175 18.58 -25.31 30.76
CA LEU A 175 19.01 -25.61 29.38
C LEU A 175 20.47 -26.06 29.30
N ASN A 176 21.33 -25.57 30.18
CA ASN A 176 22.74 -25.95 30.21
C ASN A 176 22.94 -27.34 30.85
N ILE A 177 22.11 -27.69 31.85
CA ILE A 177 22.08 -29.02 32.45
C ILE A 177 21.64 -30.07 31.42
N LEU A 178 20.57 -29.79 30.65
CA LEU A 178 20.07 -30.67 29.59
C LEU A 178 21.11 -30.92 28.48
N LYS A 179 21.77 -29.86 27.99
CA LYS A 179 22.84 -30.00 26.98
C LYS A 179 24.06 -30.78 27.50
N LYS A 180 24.35 -30.67 28.81
CA LYS A 180 25.42 -31.45 29.44
C LYS A 180 25.03 -32.93 29.55
N PHE A 181 23.75 -33.24 29.73
CA PHE A 181 23.23 -34.59 29.76
C PHE A 181 23.27 -35.28 28.38
N ASP A 182 22.83 -34.60 27.33
CA ASP A 182 22.87 -35.15 25.96
C ASP A 182 24.30 -35.50 25.52
N LYS A 183 25.27 -34.65 25.89
CA LYS A 183 26.69 -34.88 25.57
C LYS A 183 27.29 -36.07 26.33
N VAL A 184 26.74 -36.41 27.49
CA VAL A 184 27.13 -37.61 28.26
C VAL A 184 26.50 -38.87 27.66
N VAL A 185 25.25 -38.77 27.20
CA VAL A 185 24.55 -39.88 26.53
C VAL A 185 25.22 -40.24 25.20
N GLU A 186 25.66 -39.25 24.43
CA GLU A 186 26.36 -39.46 23.15
C GLU A 186 27.79 -40.03 23.33
N ALA A 187 28.39 -39.85 24.51
CA ALA A 187 29.72 -40.36 24.85
C ALA A 187 29.70 -41.79 25.41
N LEU A 188 28.52 -42.38 25.63
CA LEU A 188 28.41 -43.78 26.02
C LEU A 188 28.63 -44.67 24.78
N PRO A 189 29.56 -45.64 24.84
CA PRO A 189 29.73 -46.58 23.74
C PRO A 189 28.40 -47.33 23.52
N PRO A 190 27.97 -47.58 22.27
CA PRO A 190 26.79 -48.40 22.03
C PRO A 190 27.04 -49.75 22.68
N GLY A 191 26.19 -50.11 23.65
CA GLY A 191 26.29 -51.37 24.36
C GLY A 191 26.42 -52.52 23.38
N GLY A 192 27.52 -53.25 23.50
CA GLY A 192 27.70 -54.55 22.89
C GLY A 192 26.89 -55.60 23.64
N ASP A 193 26.30 -56.49 22.83
CA ASP A 193 25.59 -57.75 23.10
C ASP A 193 24.27 -57.71 23.88
#